data_AF-A0A8J8FQ38-F1
#
_entry.id   AF-A0A8J8FQ38-F1
#
_cell.length_a   1.000
_cell.length_b   1.000
_cell.length_c   1.000
_cell.angle_alpha   90.00
_cell.angle_beta   90.00
_cell.angle_gamma   90.00
#
_symmetry.space_group_name_H-M   'P 1'
#
loop_
_entity.id
_entity.type
_entity.pdbx_description
1 polymer ?
#
loop_
_entity_poly.entity_id
_entity_poly.type
_entity_poly.pdbx_seq_one_letter_code
_entity_poly.pdbx_strand_id
1 'polypeptide(L)' 'MNNKVMIPCWEHFEHEADIGIRGIASSPEQAFELIAVAMTAVITNPDHISASESVDISSEAPNLELLLLDWINNLNGVVP' A
#
# COMPACT_ATOMS: atom_id res chain seq x y z
N MET A 1 10.03 25.52 -14.02
CA MET A 1 10.47 24.19 -13.53
C MET A 1 9.42 23.19 -14.00
N ASN A 2 9.82 22.19 -14.79
CA ASN A 2 8.89 21.26 -15.43
C ASN A 2 8.15 20.44 -14.37
N ASN A 3 6.85 20.72 -14.18
CA ASN A 3 5.94 19.84 -13.46
C ASN A 3 5.78 18.56 -14.28
N LYS A 4 6.68 17.60 -14.03
CA LYS A 4 6.49 16.23 -14.52
C LYS A 4 5.26 15.70 -13.80
N VAL A 5 4.17 15.50 -14.53
CA VAL A 5 2.98 14.84 -14.00
C VAL A 5 3.42 13.44 -13.55
N MET A 6 3.38 13.18 -12.24
CA MET A 6 3.59 11.84 -11.71
C MET A 6 2.31 11.05 -11.95
N ILE A 7 2.41 9.93 -12.66
CA ILE A 7 1.33 8.97 -12.78
C ILE A 7 1.47 8.03 -11.59
N PRO A 8 0.49 7.97 -10.67
CA PRO A 8 0.56 7.07 -9.54
C PRO A 8 0.61 5.61 -10.02
N CYS A 9 1.49 4.82 -9.44
CA CYS A 9 1.63 3.40 -9.78
C CYS A 9 2.13 2.60 -8.58
N TRP A 10 1.99 1.29 -8.69
CA TRP A 10 2.61 0.35 -7.77
C TRP A 10 3.50 -0.61 -8.54
N GLU A 11 4.49 -1.17 -7.84
CA GLU A 11 5.37 -2.20 -8.39
C GLU A 11 5.75 -3.23 -7.33
N HIS A 12 6.06 -4.43 -7.80
CA HIS A 12 6.81 -5.42 -7.03
C HIS A 12 8.30 -5.31 -7.36
N PHE A 13 9.15 -5.65 -6.42
CA PHE A 13 10.59 -5.76 -6.65
C PHE A 13 11.17 -6.96 -5.91
N GLU A 14 12.30 -7.45 -6.40
CA GLU A 14 12.99 -8.58 -5.77
C GLU A 14 13.55 -8.14 -4.40
N HIS A 15 13.19 -8.88 -3.36
CA HIS A 15 13.76 -8.76 -2.03
C HIS A 15 14.39 -10.11 -1.69
N GLU A 16 15.57 -10.12 -1.06
CA GLU A 16 16.45 -11.30 -0.99
C GLU A 16 15.82 -12.59 -0.42
N ALA A 17 14.68 -12.50 0.26
CA ALA A 17 13.92 -13.63 0.78
C ALA A 17 12.44 -13.68 0.36
N ASP A 18 11.87 -12.59 -0.17
CA ASP A 18 10.42 -12.40 -0.34
C ASP A 18 10.13 -11.47 -1.55
N ILE A 19 8.91 -10.96 -1.64
CA ILE A 19 8.52 -9.93 -2.60
C ILE A 19 8.47 -8.56 -1.92
N GLY A 20 9.21 -7.61 -2.46
CA GLY A 20 9.10 -6.21 -2.10
C GLY A 20 7.88 -5.57 -2.78
N ILE A 21 7.20 -4.67 -2.08
CA ILE A 21 6.05 -3.91 -2.59
C ILE A 21 6.35 -2.41 -2.52
N ARG A 22 5.89 -1.63 -3.50
CA ARG A 22 6.07 -0.19 -3.51
C ARG A 22 4.86 0.52 -4.12
N GLY A 23 4.38 1.55 -3.43
CA GLY A 23 3.44 2.54 -3.96
C GLY A 23 4.16 3.86 -4.25
N ILE A 24 3.93 4.42 -5.44
CA ILE A 24 4.56 5.66 -5.91
C ILE A 24 3.45 6.66 -6.23
N ALA A 25 3.40 7.76 -5.49
CA ALA A 25 2.39 8.80 -5.67
C ALA A 25 2.88 10.18 -5.22
N SER A 26 2.04 11.20 -5.43
CA SER A 26 2.31 12.58 -5.02
C SER A 26 2.12 12.83 -3.52
N SER A 27 1.47 11.92 -2.79
CA SER A 27 1.28 12.03 -1.35
C SER A 27 1.47 10.68 -0.64
N PRO A 28 1.80 10.66 0.66
CA PRO A 28 1.89 9.44 1.45
C PRO A 28 0.58 8.64 1.47
N GLU A 29 -0.57 9.30 1.57
CA GLU A 29 -1.88 8.65 1.62
C GLU A 29 -2.13 7.84 0.35
N GLN A 30 -1.90 8.44 -0.82
CA GLN A 30 -2.02 7.76 -2.11
C GLN A 30 -0.99 6.63 -2.26
N ALA A 31 0.22 6.82 -1.74
CA ALA A 31 1.24 5.78 -1.77
C ALA A 31 0.84 4.57 -0.89
N PHE A 32 0.21 4.80 0.25
CA PHE A 32 -0.29 3.74 1.13
C PHE A 32 -1.40 2.94 0.44
N GLU A 33 -2.38 3.61 -0.18
CA GLU A 33 -3.42 2.95 -0.98
C GLU A 33 -2.82 2.05 -2.06
N LEU A 34 -1.80 2.53 -2.79
CA LEU A 34 -1.10 1.75 -3.81
C LEU A 34 -0.30 0.58 -3.23
N ILE A 35 0.22 0.70 -2.01
CA ILE A 35 0.86 -0.40 -1.28
C ILE A 35 -0.17 -1.50 -0.99
N ALA A 36 -1.40 -1.17 -0.55
CA ALA A 36 -2.44 -2.19 -0.37
C ALA A 36 -2.82 -2.91 -1.68
N VAL A 37 -2.86 -2.19 -2.80
CA VAL A 37 -3.06 -2.81 -4.12
C VAL A 37 -1.90 -3.74 -4.45
N ALA A 38 -0.65 -3.30 -4.24
CA ALA A 38 0.54 -4.13 -4.45
C ALA A 38 0.54 -5.39 -3.58
N MET A 39 0.15 -5.29 -2.31
CA MET A 39 0.01 -6.44 -1.40
C MET A 39 -1.02 -7.43 -1.91
N THR A 40 -2.19 -6.93 -2.31
CA THR A 40 -3.26 -7.77 -2.88
C THR A 40 -2.74 -8.50 -4.13
N ALA A 41 -1.99 -7.80 -4.99
CA ALA A 41 -1.37 -8.34 -6.19
C ALA A 41 -0.32 -9.43 -5.92
N VAL A 42 0.24 -9.53 -4.71
CA VAL A 42 1.08 -10.68 -4.31
C VAL A 42 0.25 -11.96 -4.24
N ILE A 43 -1.03 -11.85 -3.82
CA ILE A 43 -1.92 -12.98 -3.57
C ILE A 43 -2.72 -13.32 -4.83
N THR A 44 -3.30 -12.33 -5.50
CA THR A 44 -4.16 -12.51 -6.68
C THR A 44 -4.27 -11.25 -7.50
N ASN A 45 -4.72 -11.34 -8.77
CA ASN A 45 -4.96 -10.16 -9.60
C ASN A 45 -6.07 -9.27 -8.99
N PRO A 46 -5.78 -8.03 -8.57
CA PRO A 46 -6.78 -7.12 -8.00
C PRO A 46 -7.94 -6.80 -8.94
N ASP A 47 -7.70 -6.79 -10.26
CA ASP A 47 -8.74 -6.49 -11.27
C ASP A 47 -9.88 -7.54 -11.30
N HIS A 48 -9.66 -8.71 -10.68
CA HIS A 48 -10.67 -9.76 -10.58
C HIS A 48 -11.47 -9.72 -9.27
N ILE A 49 -11.19 -8.76 -8.38
CA ILE A 49 -11.83 -8.66 -7.06
C ILE A 49 -13.01 -7.70 -7.13
N SER A 50 -14.18 -8.13 -6.65
CA SER A 50 -15.35 -7.26 -6.48
C SER A 50 -15.35 -6.63 -5.09
N ALA A 51 -15.41 -5.30 -5.01
CA ALA A 51 -15.52 -4.57 -3.75
C ALA A 51 -16.96 -4.62 -3.19
N SER A 52 -17.31 -5.73 -2.53
CA SER A 52 -18.64 -5.92 -1.94
C SER A 52 -18.80 -5.33 -0.54
N GLU A 53 -17.70 -5.12 0.18
CA GLU A 53 -17.68 -4.65 1.56
C GLU A 53 -16.59 -3.59 1.75
N SER A 54 -16.79 -2.72 2.73
CA SER A 54 -15.82 -1.69 3.13
C SER A 54 -15.61 -1.79 4.63
N VAL A 55 -14.35 -1.69 5.04
CA VAL A 55 -13.91 -1.75 6.44
C VAL A 55 -13.06 -0.53 6.71
N ASP A 56 -13.35 0.16 7.81
CA ASP A 56 -12.56 1.31 8.25
C ASP A 56 -11.28 0.83 8.93
N ILE A 57 -10.14 1.37 8.48
CA ILE A 57 -8.83 1.14 9.07
C ILE A 57 -8.29 2.49 9.56
N SER A 58 -7.86 2.54 10.82
CA SER A 58 -7.26 3.71 11.43
C SER A 58 -5.92 3.34 12.05
N SER A 59 -4.92 4.19 11.84
CA SER A 59 -3.57 4.03 12.36
C SER A 59 -3.01 5.39 12.80
N GLU A 60 -2.21 5.38 13.86
CA GLU A 60 -1.52 6.56 14.36
C GLU A 60 -0.10 6.18 14.76
N ALA A 61 0.87 6.99 14.36
CA ALA A 61 2.27 6.77 14.69
C ALA A 61 3.05 8.09 14.66
N PRO A 62 4.21 8.18 15.34
CA PRO A 62 4.97 9.43 15.44
C PRO A 62 5.70 9.81 14.15
N ASN A 63 5.75 8.94 13.14
CA ASN A 63 6.36 9.20 11.84
C ASN A 63 5.78 8.26 10.75
N LEU A 64 6.09 8.54 9.48
CA LEU A 64 5.54 7.82 8.33
C LEU A 64 5.99 6.35 8.24
N GLU A 65 7.22 6.03 8.62
CA GLU A 65 7.73 4.65 8.55
C GLU A 65 6.95 3.75 9.52
N LEU A 66 6.78 4.22 10.75
CA LEU A 66 5.98 3.52 11.76
C LEU A 66 4.48 3.54 11.42
N LEU A 67 3.99 4.61 10.80
CA LEU A 67 2.59 4.68 10.35
C LEU A 67 2.31 3.65 9.26
N LEU A 68 3.23 3.51 8.30
CA LEU A 68 3.09 2.51 7.24
C LEU A 68 3.10 1.09 7.81
N LEU A 69 4.01 0.81 8.76
CA LEU A 69 4.08 -0.49 9.41
C LEU A 69 2.79 -0.81 10.17
N ASP A 70 2.30 0.11 11.00
CA ASP A 70 1.06 -0.07 11.76
C ASP A 70 -0.16 -0.23 10.83
N TRP A 71 -0.23 0.59 9.78
CA TRP A 71 -1.31 0.54 8.80
C TRP A 71 -1.34 -0.78 8.03
N ILE A 72 -0.18 -1.31 7.61
CA ILE A 72 -0.08 -2.63 6.95
C ILE A 72 -0.51 -3.76 7.91
N ASN A 73 -0.14 -3.68 9.18
CA ASN A 73 -0.55 -4.69 10.17
C ASN A 73 -2.07 -4.71 10.35
N ASN A 74 -2.69 -3.52 10.52
CA ASN A 74 -4.13 -3.40 10.64
C ASN A 74 -4.86 -3.84 9.36
N LEU A 75 -4.32 -3.57 8.18
CA LEU A 75 -4.85 -4.06 6.89
C LEU A 75 -4.87 -5.60 6.83
N ASN A 76 -3.84 -6.25 7.36
CA ASN A 76 -3.76 -7.72 7.41
C ASN A 76 -4.64 -8.33 8.53
N GLY A 77 -5.38 -7.52 9.30
CA GLY A 77 -6.12 -7.97 10.47
C GLY A 77 -5.23 -8.37 11.65
N VAL A 78 -3.94 -8.02 11.61
CA VAL A 78 -3.00 -8.21 12.72
C VAL A 78 -3.15 -7.01 13.65
N VAL A 79 -4.02 -7.14 14.64
CA VAL A 79 -4.14 -6.16 15.73
C VAL A 79 -3.02 -6.41 16.74
N PRO A 80 -2.25 -5.40 17.20
CA PRO A 80 -1.29 -5.57 18.28
C PRO A 80 -1.93 -5.94 19.62
#